data_AF-A0A7C4P1B5-F1
#
_entry.id   AF-A0A7C4P1B5-F1
#
_cell.length_a   1.000
_cell.length_b   1.000
_cell.length_c   1.000
_cell.angle_alpha   90.00
_cell.angle_beta   90.00
_cell.angle_gamma   90.00
#
_symmetry.space_group_name_H-M   'P 1'
#
loop_
_entity.id
_entity.type
_entity.pdbx_description
1 polymer ?
#
loop_
_entity_poly.entity_id
_entity_poly.type
_entity_poly.pdbx_seq_one_letter_code
_entity_poly.pdbx_strand_id
1 'polypeptide(L)'
;MDRNTVIGLVLIFLIMIGFGYLTQPSKEDREAYQRKVDSIARVQEEERQKRLAEEQAKALLSDSARKQEAIAQFGLFSDAANGTNKFITLENDLMRVTLSAKGGRVYSVELKKYKTYSGEPLVLFTGDENTFGLQFWGDNVAVKTSELFFTPQINDSVVNATADSVSVTMRLAAGADAYIDYIYTIKPGSYMLGFDIKFTGLEKNIGNRLGYIDLIWDSKLLRLEKGLENERNYTTIAYQFLTGDYEEFSSQSKEDSKELNNKIKWVDFKHQFFSSIIVANDHFVNADLKAVNIDDGKHVKQFSARLALPFQNNESESIGLKFFFGPNHYKTLKSYNLGFEKVVPLGRNIIRWINKYVVINVFDFLSRYISNYGIIILLLTIFIKIIISPLTYKSYLSSAKMRVLKPQVDEINAKYPKQEDALKKQQAVMALYKKVGVNPMGGCIPILIQFPILIAMFRFFPASFELRQQSFLWADDLSSYDSIFHLPFSIPWYGDHVSLFTLLMAVSLFITSKMNTDQMGDTNAQMPGMKFMMTWMMPIMLLFWFNNYSAGLSYYYLLSNVITIGQTFLFRRFVDDKAILAKLHENAKKPVTKSKWQQKLEEMAKQQEQLKKKKGR
;
A
#
# COMPACT_ATOMS: atom_id res chain seq x y z
N MET A 1 28.80 27.29 13.65
CA MET A 1 28.85 26.77 12.27
C MET A 1 30.15 27.28 11.69
N ASP A 2 31.02 26.38 11.23
CA ASP A 2 32.38 26.74 10.85
C ASP A 2 32.37 27.61 9.59
N ARG A 3 33.29 28.57 9.47
CA ARG A 3 33.30 29.54 8.35
C ARG A 3 33.39 28.84 6.99
N ASN A 4 34.06 27.68 6.97
CA ASN A 4 34.20 26.80 5.82
C ASN A 4 32.90 26.07 5.45
N THR A 5 32.01 25.80 6.42
CA THR A 5 30.70 25.17 6.17
C THR A 5 29.72 26.15 5.53
N VAL A 6 29.77 27.43 5.93
CA VAL A 6 28.96 28.50 5.34
C VAL A 6 29.41 28.77 3.90
N ILE A 7 30.73 28.85 3.67
CA ILE A 7 31.30 29.02 2.31
C ILE A 7 30.94 27.83 1.42
N GLY A 8 30.97 26.60 1.95
CA GLY A 8 30.55 25.40 1.22
C GLY A 8 29.08 25.42 0.79
N LEU A 9 28.16 25.86 1.68
CA LEU A 9 26.74 25.99 1.35
C LEU A 9 26.47 27.09 0.32
N VAL A 10 27.17 28.22 0.40
CA VAL A 10 27.06 29.31 -0.58
C VAL A 10 27.57 28.87 -1.96
N LEU A 11 28.68 28.13 -2.01
CA LEU A 11 29.20 27.56 -3.26
C LEU A 11 28.25 26.53 -3.87
N ILE A 12 27.67 25.64 -3.07
CA ILE A 12 26.67 24.66 -3.54
C ILE A 12 25.43 25.39 -4.09
N PHE A 13 24.96 26.44 -3.40
CA PHE A 13 23.82 27.24 -3.85
C PHE A 13 24.10 27.96 -5.18
N LEU A 14 25.29 28.54 -5.34
CA LEU A 14 25.71 29.17 -6.60
C LEU A 14 25.88 28.16 -7.74
N ILE A 15 26.40 26.95 -7.45
CA ILE A 15 26.50 25.86 -8.42
C ILE A 15 25.12 25.38 -8.84
N MET A 16 24.15 25.26 -7.91
CA MET A 16 22.78 24.88 -8.22
C MET A 16 22.07 25.92 -9.11
N ILE A 17 22.28 27.22 -8.87
CA ILE A 17 21.75 28.29 -9.72
C ILE A 17 22.41 28.26 -11.10
N GLY A 18 23.74 28.12 -11.15
CA GLY A 18 24.49 28.01 -12.40
C GLY A 18 24.11 26.79 -13.23
N PHE A 19 23.92 25.63 -12.59
CA PHE A 19 23.45 24.41 -13.23
C PHE A 19 22.01 24.57 -13.70
N GLY A 20 21.13 25.16 -12.88
CA GLY A 20 19.75 25.45 -13.27
C GLY A 20 19.64 26.36 -14.49
N TYR A 21 20.55 27.32 -14.66
CA TYR A 21 20.61 28.18 -15.84
C TYR A 21 21.20 27.45 -17.06
N LEU A 22 22.21 26.60 -16.87
CA LEU A 22 22.81 25.77 -17.93
C LEU A 22 21.90 24.66 -18.43
N THR A 23 20.99 24.15 -17.60
CA THR A 23 20.03 23.09 -17.95
C THR A 23 18.63 23.62 -18.33
N GLN A 24 18.45 24.94 -18.43
CA GLN A 24 17.20 25.46 -18.99
C GLN A 24 17.07 25.00 -20.45
N PRO A 25 15.94 24.38 -20.84
CA PRO A 25 15.76 23.91 -22.20
C PRO A 25 15.88 25.09 -23.17
N SER A 26 16.67 24.88 -24.23
CA SER A 26 16.91 25.83 -25.32
C SER A 26 15.59 26.32 -25.89
N LYS A 27 15.57 27.53 -26.47
CA LYS A 27 14.39 28.02 -27.21
C LYS A 27 13.94 27.04 -28.30
N GLU A 28 14.89 26.35 -28.96
CA GLU A 28 14.59 25.32 -29.95
C GLU A 28 13.89 24.08 -29.36
N ASP A 29 14.24 23.67 -28.14
CA ASP A 29 13.60 22.52 -27.47
C ASP A 29 12.16 22.85 -27.06
N ARG A 30 11.90 24.10 -26.63
CA ARG A 30 10.56 24.59 -26.32
C ARG A 30 9.69 24.68 -27.57
N GLU A 31 10.26 25.14 -28.68
CA GLU A 31 9.57 25.20 -29.98
C GLU A 31 9.36 23.80 -30.58
N ALA A 32 10.26 22.85 -30.36
CA ALA A 32 10.08 21.45 -30.77
C ALA A 32 9.00 20.75 -29.93
N TYR A 33 8.92 21.06 -28.63
CA TYR A 33 7.85 20.59 -27.76
C TYR A 33 6.50 21.18 -28.17
N GLN A 34 6.42 22.49 -28.45
CA GLN A 34 5.22 23.14 -28.98
C GLN A 34 4.79 22.53 -30.32
N ARG A 35 5.73 22.31 -31.26
CA ARG A 35 5.43 21.62 -32.53
C ARG A 35 4.86 20.21 -32.33
N LYS A 36 5.35 19.47 -31.32
CA LYS A 36 4.78 18.16 -30.97
C LYS A 36 3.38 18.28 -30.38
N VAL A 37 3.14 19.24 -29.48
CA VAL A 37 1.81 19.51 -28.89
C VAL A 37 0.83 19.93 -29.97
N ASP A 38 1.23 20.83 -30.88
CA ASP A 38 0.41 21.29 -32.01
C ASP A 38 0.14 20.16 -33.01
N SER A 39 1.12 19.29 -33.26
CA SER A 39 0.95 18.08 -34.07
C SER A 39 -0.03 17.10 -33.43
N ILE A 40 0.03 16.90 -32.11
CA ILE A 40 -0.91 16.04 -31.37
C ILE A 40 -2.31 16.64 -31.39
N ALA A 41 -2.44 17.95 -31.17
CA ALA A 41 -3.71 18.67 -31.23
C ALA A 41 -4.34 18.58 -32.63
N ARG A 42 -3.54 18.70 -33.69
CA ARG A 42 -3.99 18.50 -35.08
C ARG A 42 -4.47 17.08 -35.35
N VAL A 43 -3.75 16.06 -34.88
CA VAL A 43 -4.17 14.65 -35.03
C VAL A 43 -5.47 14.39 -34.26
N GLN A 44 -5.60 14.93 -33.05
CA GLN A 44 -6.84 14.82 -32.25
C GLN A 44 -8.02 15.52 -32.93
N GLU A 45 -7.81 16.69 -33.53
CA GLU A 45 -8.84 17.39 -34.29
C GLU A 45 -9.20 16.63 -35.57
N GLU A 46 -8.23 16.08 -36.31
CA GLU A 46 -8.49 15.21 -37.48
C GLU A 46 -9.27 13.95 -37.08
N GLU A 47 -8.96 13.30 -35.96
CA GLU A 47 -9.74 12.16 -35.43
C GLU A 47 -11.15 12.59 -34.98
N ARG A 48 -11.30 13.79 -34.43
CA ARG A 48 -12.61 14.34 -34.06
C ARG A 48 -13.45 14.62 -35.29
N GLN A 49 -12.87 15.24 -36.32
CA GLN A 49 -13.52 15.49 -37.60
C GLN A 49 -13.88 14.19 -38.32
N LYS A 50 -13.01 13.17 -38.28
CA LYS A 50 -13.34 11.81 -38.78
C LYS A 50 -14.52 11.19 -38.04
N ARG A 51 -14.54 11.23 -36.70
CA ARG A 51 -15.68 10.73 -35.90
C ARG A 51 -16.98 11.45 -36.25
N LEU A 52 -16.94 12.78 -36.36
CA LEU A 52 -18.10 13.59 -36.75
C LEU A 52 -18.56 13.27 -38.18
N ALA A 53 -17.62 13.07 -39.12
CA ALA A 53 -17.92 12.69 -40.49
C ALA A 53 -18.48 11.25 -40.58
N GLU A 54 -17.98 10.31 -39.77
CA GLU A 54 -18.52 8.95 -39.65
C GLU A 54 -19.91 8.96 -39.02
N GLU A 55 -20.15 9.78 -37.99
CA GLU A 55 -21.48 9.99 -37.40
C GLU A 55 -22.46 10.60 -38.40
N GLN A 56 -22.03 11.60 -39.19
CA GLN A 56 -22.84 12.19 -40.26
C GLN A 56 -23.09 11.22 -41.42
N ALA A 57 -22.09 10.42 -41.82
CA ALA A 57 -22.24 9.40 -42.85
C ALA A 57 -23.20 8.29 -42.40
N LYS A 58 -23.11 7.85 -41.13
CA LYS A 58 -24.10 6.94 -40.52
C LYS A 58 -25.47 7.59 -40.42
N ALA A 59 -25.55 8.90 -40.17
CA ALA A 59 -26.78 9.68 -40.17
C ALA A 59 -27.45 9.80 -41.57
N LEU A 60 -26.72 9.53 -42.67
CA LEU A 60 -27.21 9.57 -44.05
C LEU A 60 -27.63 8.20 -44.63
N LEU A 61 -27.32 7.09 -43.93
CA LEU A 61 -27.75 5.75 -44.35
C LEU A 61 -29.28 5.60 -44.28
N SER A 62 -29.86 4.92 -45.27
CA SER A 62 -31.26 4.50 -45.21
C SER A 62 -31.49 3.52 -44.05
N ASP A 63 -32.68 3.51 -43.47
CA ASP A 63 -33.00 2.64 -42.32
C ASP A 63 -32.75 1.15 -42.59
N SER A 64 -32.88 0.72 -43.85
CA SER A 64 -32.55 -0.64 -44.29
C SER A 64 -31.04 -0.93 -44.25
N ALA A 65 -30.20 0.04 -44.65
CA ALA A 65 -28.74 -0.12 -44.65
C ALA A 65 -28.18 -0.11 -43.22
N ARG A 66 -28.73 0.73 -42.33
CA ARG A 66 -28.37 0.73 -40.89
C ARG A 66 -28.69 -0.59 -40.20
N LYS A 67 -29.86 -1.17 -40.51
CA LYS A 67 -30.25 -2.47 -39.93
C LYS A 67 -29.30 -3.58 -40.38
N GLN A 68 -28.89 -3.57 -41.64
CA GLN A 68 -27.98 -4.57 -42.19
C GLN A 68 -26.55 -4.44 -41.61
N GLU A 69 -26.06 -3.21 -41.40
CA GLU A 69 -24.79 -2.95 -40.72
C GLU A 69 -24.83 -3.35 -39.24
N ALA A 70 -25.94 -3.07 -38.54
CA ALA A 70 -26.13 -3.49 -37.14
C ALA A 70 -26.20 -5.01 -36.98
N ILE A 71 -26.84 -5.72 -37.92
CA ILE A 71 -26.83 -7.20 -37.96
C ILE A 71 -25.40 -7.72 -38.21
N ALA A 72 -24.65 -7.09 -39.11
CA ALA A 72 -23.26 -7.49 -39.37
C ALA A 72 -22.34 -7.25 -38.15
N GLN A 73 -22.59 -6.19 -37.37
CA GLN A 73 -21.76 -5.82 -36.22
C GLN A 73 -22.15 -6.51 -34.92
N PHE A 74 -23.45 -6.74 -34.66
CA PHE A 74 -23.96 -7.21 -33.37
C PHE A 74 -24.74 -8.53 -33.45
N GLY A 75 -24.92 -9.08 -34.67
CA GLY A 75 -25.58 -10.36 -34.90
C GLY A 75 -26.98 -10.39 -34.31
N LEU A 76 -27.26 -11.45 -33.53
CA LEU A 76 -28.51 -11.72 -32.83
C LEU A 76 -28.97 -10.57 -31.90
N PHE A 77 -28.05 -9.70 -31.47
CA PHE A 77 -28.33 -8.58 -30.57
C PHE A 77 -28.46 -7.22 -31.28
N SER A 78 -28.62 -7.20 -32.61
CA SER A 78 -28.71 -5.96 -33.39
C SER A 78 -29.79 -4.99 -32.89
N ASP A 79 -30.92 -5.52 -32.42
CA ASP A 79 -32.03 -4.71 -31.90
C ASP A 79 -31.67 -4.04 -30.56
N ALA A 80 -30.74 -4.61 -29.81
CA ALA A 80 -30.21 -4.04 -28.58
C ALA A 80 -29.02 -3.08 -28.81
N ALA A 81 -28.57 -2.89 -30.05
CA ALA A 81 -27.43 -2.02 -30.36
C ALA A 81 -27.77 -0.52 -30.21
N ASN A 82 -29.04 -0.16 -30.40
CA ASN A 82 -29.53 1.22 -30.28
C ASN A 82 -30.56 1.32 -29.16
N GLY A 83 -30.34 2.22 -28.21
CA GLY A 83 -31.26 2.44 -27.11
C GLY A 83 -30.97 3.72 -26.34
N THR A 84 -31.90 4.10 -25.48
CA THR A 84 -31.70 5.18 -24.50
C THR A 84 -31.07 4.62 -23.24
N ASN A 85 -30.00 5.26 -22.76
CA ASN A 85 -29.38 4.86 -21.52
C ASN A 85 -30.22 5.29 -20.30
N LYS A 86 -31.05 4.38 -19.78
CA LYS A 86 -31.81 4.57 -18.54
C LYS A 86 -30.96 4.18 -17.33
N PHE A 87 -31.19 4.85 -16.20
CA PHE A 87 -30.49 4.56 -14.95
C PHE A 87 -31.46 4.02 -13.90
N ILE A 88 -31.05 2.94 -13.21
CA ILE A 88 -31.80 2.35 -12.10
C ILE A 88 -30.90 2.37 -10.86
N THR A 89 -31.40 2.89 -9.76
CA THR A 89 -30.62 3.02 -8.52
C THR A 89 -31.08 1.98 -7.50
N LEU A 90 -30.15 1.15 -7.01
CA LEU A 90 -30.36 0.23 -5.89
C LEU A 90 -29.65 0.78 -4.66
N GLU A 91 -30.34 0.91 -3.54
CA GLU A 91 -29.72 1.44 -2.31
C GLU A 91 -30.07 0.65 -1.06
N ASN A 92 -29.16 0.70 -0.08
CA ASN A 92 -29.42 0.31 1.30
C ASN A 92 -28.88 1.39 2.26
N ASP A 93 -28.69 1.06 3.54
CA ASP A 93 -28.13 1.95 4.56
C ASP A 93 -26.62 2.23 4.41
N LEU A 94 -25.90 1.43 3.61
CA LEU A 94 -24.44 1.48 3.46
C LEU A 94 -23.96 2.03 2.11
N MET A 95 -24.66 1.71 1.03
CA MET A 95 -24.25 2.03 -0.34
C MET A 95 -25.43 2.37 -1.24
N ARG A 96 -25.14 3.17 -2.27
CA ARG A 96 -26.02 3.48 -3.40
C ARG A 96 -25.32 3.02 -4.67
N VAL A 97 -25.97 2.16 -5.42
CA VAL A 97 -25.47 1.54 -6.65
C VAL A 97 -26.34 2.00 -7.81
N THR A 98 -25.77 2.70 -8.77
CA THR A 98 -26.49 3.09 -9.99
C THR A 98 -26.16 2.10 -11.09
N LEU A 99 -27.18 1.53 -11.73
CA LEU A 99 -27.07 0.67 -12.90
C LEU A 99 -27.37 1.47 -14.17
N SER A 100 -26.64 1.17 -15.24
CA SER A 100 -26.82 1.75 -16.58
C SER A 100 -27.44 0.71 -17.50
N ALA A 101 -28.49 1.09 -18.23
CA ALA A 101 -29.07 0.28 -19.30
C ALA A 101 -28.03 -0.03 -20.38
N LYS A 102 -27.18 0.92 -20.75
CA LYS A 102 -26.02 0.66 -21.60
C LYS A 102 -25.03 -0.23 -20.84
N GLY A 103 -24.74 -1.40 -21.41
CA GLY A 103 -23.92 -2.45 -20.81
C GLY A 103 -24.60 -3.28 -19.73
N GLY A 104 -25.82 -2.91 -19.30
CA GLY A 104 -26.46 -3.51 -18.12
C GLY A 104 -25.60 -3.43 -16.86
N ARG A 105 -24.65 -2.49 -16.80
CA ARG A 105 -23.50 -2.48 -15.88
C ARG A 105 -23.75 -1.61 -14.66
N VAL A 106 -22.95 -1.85 -13.61
CA VAL A 106 -22.80 -0.89 -12.50
C VAL A 106 -22.10 0.37 -13.00
N TYR A 107 -22.83 1.47 -13.01
CA TYR A 107 -22.41 2.79 -13.47
C TYR A 107 -21.65 3.57 -12.40
N SER A 108 -22.16 3.56 -11.17
CA SER A 108 -21.52 4.22 -10.03
C SER A 108 -21.84 3.51 -8.72
N VAL A 109 -20.91 3.63 -7.76
CA VAL A 109 -21.12 3.15 -6.39
C VAL A 109 -20.68 4.23 -5.40
N GLU A 110 -21.65 4.73 -4.64
CA GLU A 110 -21.44 5.65 -3.53
C GLU A 110 -21.51 4.88 -2.20
N LEU A 111 -20.52 5.06 -1.33
CA LEU A 111 -20.53 4.51 0.02
C LEU A 111 -21.00 5.58 1.02
N LYS A 112 -22.28 5.48 1.42
CA LYS A 112 -23.03 6.53 2.15
C LYS A 112 -22.42 6.97 3.48
N LYS A 113 -21.60 6.12 4.10
CA LYS A 113 -20.97 6.39 5.42
C LYS A 113 -19.62 7.12 5.31
N TYR A 114 -19.13 7.40 4.10
CA TYR A 114 -17.78 7.90 3.89
C TYR A 114 -17.75 9.11 2.97
N LYS A 115 -16.69 9.90 3.11
CA LYS A 115 -16.40 11.08 2.29
C LYS A 115 -14.99 10.99 1.70
N THR A 116 -14.75 11.67 0.60
CA THR A 116 -13.40 11.89 0.04
C THR A 116 -12.60 12.84 0.94
N TYR A 117 -11.30 12.99 0.68
CA TYR A 117 -10.46 13.96 1.40
C TYR A 117 -10.91 15.43 1.23
N SER A 118 -11.65 15.76 0.16
CA SER A 118 -12.22 17.09 -0.06
C SER A 118 -13.55 17.32 0.68
N GLY A 119 -14.10 16.28 1.32
CA GLY A 119 -15.38 16.33 2.04
C GLY A 119 -16.60 16.01 1.17
N GLU A 120 -16.40 15.62 -0.09
CA GLU A 120 -17.46 15.18 -1.01
C GLU A 120 -17.92 13.75 -0.70
N PRO A 121 -19.11 13.33 -1.14
CA PRO A 121 -19.55 11.93 -1.02
C PRO A 121 -18.54 10.96 -1.64
N LEU A 122 -18.25 9.85 -0.95
CA LEU A 122 -17.27 8.88 -1.46
C LEU A 122 -17.89 8.00 -2.56
N VAL A 123 -17.48 8.25 -3.80
CA VAL A 123 -17.83 7.45 -4.97
C VAL A 123 -16.60 6.68 -5.45
N LEU A 124 -16.70 5.35 -5.56
CA LEU A 124 -15.56 4.49 -5.94
C LEU A 124 -15.17 4.64 -7.41
N PHE A 125 -16.19 4.78 -8.26
CA PHE A 125 -16.08 5.03 -9.70
C PHE A 125 -17.43 5.56 -10.21
N THR A 126 -17.42 6.26 -11.33
CA THR A 126 -18.63 6.80 -11.95
C THR A 126 -18.46 6.92 -13.46
N GLY A 127 -19.57 7.00 -14.21
CA GLY A 127 -19.50 7.33 -15.62
C GLY A 127 -19.10 6.16 -16.51
N ASP A 128 -18.50 6.51 -17.64
CA ASP A 128 -17.89 5.57 -18.59
C ASP A 128 -16.44 5.22 -18.20
N GLU A 129 -15.96 5.72 -17.05
CA GLU A 129 -14.66 5.38 -16.47
C GLU A 129 -14.64 3.99 -15.82
N ASN A 130 -15.80 3.33 -15.65
CA ASN A 130 -15.92 1.94 -15.22
C ASN A 130 -16.80 1.16 -16.19
N THR A 131 -16.25 0.22 -16.95
CA THR A 131 -17.00 -0.61 -17.88
C THR A 131 -16.85 -2.08 -17.52
N PHE A 132 -17.93 -2.84 -17.61
CA PHE A 132 -17.82 -4.28 -17.66
C PHE A 132 -18.88 -4.88 -18.56
N GLY A 133 -18.61 -6.08 -19.05
CA GLY A 133 -19.53 -6.84 -19.86
C GLY A 133 -18.90 -8.16 -20.29
N LEU A 134 -19.76 -9.10 -20.66
CA LEU A 134 -19.35 -10.32 -21.34
C LEU A 134 -18.86 -10.03 -22.75
N GLN A 135 -17.83 -10.77 -23.14
CA GLN A 135 -17.32 -10.88 -24.49
C GLN A 135 -17.33 -12.35 -24.91
N PHE A 136 -18.06 -12.65 -25.99
CA PHE A 136 -18.18 -14.00 -26.53
C PHE A 136 -18.44 -13.98 -28.03
N TRP A 137 -18.34 -15.13 -28.68
CA TRP A 137 -18.70 -15.30 -30.08
C TRP A 137 -20.13 -15.84 -30.19
N GLY A 138 -20.98 -15.14 -30.93
CA GLY A 138 -22.33 -15.59 -31.27
C GLY A 138 -22.57 -15.47 -32.78
N ASP A 139 -23.03 -16.53 -33.43
CA ASP A 139 -23.28 -16.57 -34.89
C ASP A 139 -22.11 -16.01 -35.75
N ASN A 140 -20.86 -16.37 -35.37
CA ASN A 140 -19.60 -15.88 -35.96
C ASN A 140 -19.30 -14.37 -35.81
N VAL A 141 -20.03 -13.67 -34.94
CA VAL A 141 -19.80 -12.26 -34.60
C VAL A 141 -19.29 -12.17 -33.15
N ALA A 142 -18.31 -11.30 -32.91
CA ALA A 142 -17.83 -11.01 -31.57
C ALA A 142 -18.83 -10.08 -30.86
N VAL A 143 -19.56 -10.60 -29.89
CA VAL A 143 -20.54 -9.86 -29.09
C VAL A 143 -19.87 -9.30 -27.85
N LYS A 144 -20.04 -7.99 -27.62
CA LYS A 144 -19.63 -7.31 -26.40
C LYS A 144 -20.85 -6.67 -25.75
N THR A 145 -21.29 -7.25 -24.64
CA THR A 145 -22.49 -6.76 -23.95
C THR A 145 -22.34 -5.33 -23.41
N SER A 146 -21.11 -4.87 -23.15
CA SER A 146 -20.82 -3.49 -22.72
C SER A 146 -21.21 -2.42 -23.75
N GLU A 147 -21.34 -2.79 -25.03
CA GLU A 147 -21.71 -1.91 -26.13
C GLU A 147 -23.23 -1.93 -26.41
N LEU A 148 -23.98 -2.84 -25.78
CA LEU A 148 -25.40 -3.09 -26.02
C LEU A 148 -26.28 -2.48 -24.93
N PHE A 149 -27.57 -2.27 -25.23
CA PHE A 149 -28.56 -1.72 -24.31
C PHE A 149 -29.45 -2.82 -23.71
N PHE A 150 -29.45 -2.89 -22.39
CA PHE A 150 -30.31 -3.75 -21.61
C PHE A 150 -31.61 -3.03 -21.23
N THR A 151 -32.70 -3.76 -21.17
CA THR A 151 -34.01 -3.27 -20.74
C THR A 151 -34.26 -3.65 -19.28
N PRO A 152 -34.41 -2.67 -18.36
CA PRO A 152 -34.76 -2.97 -16.98
C PRO A 152 -36.16 -3.61 -16.91
N GLN A 153 -36.28 -4.72 -16.18
CA GLN A 153 -37.54 -5.43 -15.93
C GLN A 153 -38.22 -4.90 -14.66
N ILE A 154 -38.18 -3.58 -14.48
CA ILE A 154 -38.79 -2.86 -13.36
C ILE A 154 -39.21 -1.47 -13.83
N ASN A 155 -40.30 -0.95 -13.26
CA ASN A 155 -40.80 0.39 -13.56
C ASN A 155 -40.15 1.47 -12.69
N ASP A 156 -39.79 1.14 -11.45
CA ASP A 156 -39.18 2.07 -10.52
C ASP A 156 -37.74 2.38 -10.88
N SER A 157 -37.38 3.67 -10.87
CA SER A 157 -36.01 4.12 -11.12
C SER A 157 -35.11 4.08 -9.87
N VAL A 158 -35.71 3.96 -8.68
CA VAL A 158 -34.99 3.87 -7.40
C VAL A 158 -35.64 2.78 -6.55
N VAL A 159 -34.80 1.90 -6.01
CA VAL A 159 -35.23 0.71 -5.28
C VAL A 159 -34.40 0.60 -3.99
N ASN A 160 -35.08 0.56 -2.85
CA ASN A 160 -34.43 0.58 -1.52
C ASN A 160 -34.60 -0.75 -0.78
N ALA A 161 -33.49 -1.37 -0.39
CA ALA A 161 -33.46 -2.51 0.51
C ALA A 161 -33.34 -2.06 1.97
N THR A 162 -34.48 -1.96 2.65
CA THR A 162 -34.58 -1.55 4.05
C THR A 162 -34.76 -2.73 5.00
N ALA A 163 -35.79 -3.56 4.78
CA ALA A 163 -36.09 -4.75 5.57
C ALA A 163 -35.69 -6.05 4.85
N ASP A 164 -36.04 -6.15 3.57
CA ASP A 164 -35.77 -7.33 2.74
C ASP A 164 -34.74 -7.04 1.64
N SER A 165 -34.17 -8.11 1.08
CA SER A 165 -33.33 -8.00 -0.11
C SER A 165 -34.17 -7.60 -1.32
N VAL A 166 -33.62 -6.77 -2.20
CA VAL A 166 -34.29 -6.39 -3.44
C VAL A 166 -33.41 -6.71 -4.64
N SER A 167 -34.06 -7.15 -5.72
CA SER A 167 -33.41 -7.53 -6.98
C SER A 167 -33.93 -6.72 -8.16
N VAL A 168 -33.04 -6.36 -9.08
CA VAL A 168 -33.35 -5.72 -10.36
C VAL A 168 -32.77 -6.56 -11.48
N THR A 169 -33.60 -6.90 -12.46
CA THR A 169 -33.18 -7.64 -13.66
C THR A 169 -33.01 -6.68 -14.82
N MET A 170 -31.84 -6.70 -15.45
CA MET A 170 -31.54 -6.02 -16.70
C MET A 170 -31.50 -7.08 -17.80
N ARG A 171 -32.39 -6.98 -18.78
CA ARG A 171 -32.52 -7.97 -19.86
C ARG A 171 -31.89 -7.50 -21.15
N LEU A 172 -30.98 -8.28 -21.71
CA LEU A 172 -30.49 -8.13 -23.08
C LEU A 172 -31.20 -9.15 -23.98
N ALA A 173 -32.12 -8.65 -24.82
CA ALA A 173 -32.89 -9.50 -25.72
C ALA A 173 -32.10 -9.83 -27.01
N ALA A 174 -32.23 -11.08 -27.44
CA ALA A 174 -31.69 -11.63 -28.68
C ALA A 174 -32.83 -12.19 -29.58
N GLY A 175 -34.08 -11.96 -29.18
CA GLY A 175 -35.29 -12.50 -29.80
C GLY A 175 -36.44 -12.53 -28.79
N ALA A 176 -37.56 -13.15 -29.16
CA ALA A 176 -38.71 -13.28 -28.27
C ALA A 176 -38.42 -14.21 -27.06
N ASP A 177 -37.74 -15.34 -27.31
CA ASP A 177 -37.50 -16.39 -26.32
C ASP A 177 -36.01 -16.57 -25.97
N ALA A 178 -35.13 -15.71 -26.51
CA ALA A 178 -33.68 -15.77 -26.32
C ALA A 178 -33.15 -14.48 -25.69
N TYR A 179 -32.51 -14.58 -24.53
CA TYR A 179 -32.02 -13.40 -23.80
C TYR A 179 -30.95 -13.72 -22.75
N ILE A 180 -30.21 -12.68 -22.34
CA ILE A 180 -29.30 -12.68 -21.20
C ILE A 180 -29.87 -11.76 -20.13
N ASP A 181 -30.10 -12.28 -18.93
CA ASP A 181 -30.55 -11.50 -17.77
C ASP A 181 -29.38 -11.27 -16.82
N TYR A 182 -29.10 -10.00 -16.51
CA TYR A 182 -28.23 -9.56 -15.43
C TYR A 182 -29.07 -9.21 -14.22
N ILE A 183 -28.96 -9.99 -13.16
CA ILE A 183 -29.80 -9.89 -11.97
C ILE A 183 -28.94 -9.35 -10.82
N TYR A 184 -29.20 -8.10 -10.43
CA TYR A 184 -28.52 -7.44 -9.33
C TYR A 184 -29.33 -7.54 -8.06
N THR A 185 -28.75 -8.02 -6.97
CA THR A 185 -29.44 -8.17 -5.68
C THR A 185 -28.72 -7.44 -4.56
N ILE A 186 -29.37 -6.48 -3.91
CA ILE A 186 -28.84 -5.74 -2.76
C ILE A 186 -29.55 -6.18 -1.47
N LYS A 187 -28.81 -6.27 -0.37
CA LYS A 187 -29.33 -6.65 0.96
C LYS A 187 -29.18 -5.49 1.94
N PRO A 188 -30.09 -5.32 2.91
CA PRO A 188 -29.89 -4.38 4.01
C PRO A 188 -28.60 -4.68 4.78
N GLY A 189 -27.89 -3.63 5.22
CA GLY A 189 -26.69 -3.75 6.06
C GLY A 189 -25.49 -4.43 5.39
N SER A 190 -25.44 -4.53 4.06
CA SER A 190 -24.38 -5.24 3.35
C SER A 190 -23.68 -4.39 2.29
N TYR A 191 -22.36 -4.52 2.20
CA TYR A 191 -21.53 -4.03 1.09
C TYR A 191 -21.46 -4.99 -0.10
N MET A 192 -22.24 -6.10 -0.06
CA MET A 192 -22.30 -7.07 -1.14
C MET A 192 -23.47 -6.79 -2.09
N LEU A 193 -23.18 -6.78 -3.37
CA LEU A 193 -24.15 -6.76 -4.47
C LEU A 193 -24.10 -8.13 -5.15
N GLY A 194 -25.17 -8.91 -5.04
CA GLY A 194 -25.31 -10.13 -5.85
C GLY A 194 -25.40 -9.77 -7.34
N PHE A 195 -24.77 -10.56 -8.19
CA PHE A 195 -24.78 -10.38 -9.63
C PHE A 195 -24.86 -11.74 -10.32
N ASP A 196 -26.07 -12.17 -10.66
CA ASP A 196 -26.30 -13.43 -11.36
C ASP A 196 -26.51 -13.15 -12.85
N ILE A 197 -25.85 -13.93 -13.70
CA ILE A 197 -25.99 -13.87 -15.15
C ILE A 197 -26.76 -15.11 -15.58
N LYS A 198 -27.93 -14.94 -16.18
CA LYS A 198 -28.75 -16.04 -16.69
C LYS A 198 -28.85 -15.98 -18.21
N PHE A 199 -28.46 -17.07 -18.86
CA PHE A 199 -28.65 -17.30 -20.29
C PHE A 199 -29.91 -18.14 -20.49
N THR A 200 -30.80 -17.74 -21.40
CA THR A 200 -32.02 -18.48 -21.73
C THR A 200 -32.17 -18.55 -23.25
N GLY A 201 -32.31 -19.76 -23.81
CA GLY A 201 -32.61 -19.97 -25.23
C GLY A 201 -31.49 -19.53 -26.19
N LEU A 202 -30.23 -19.56 -25.74
CA LEU A 202 -29.05 -19.09 -26.50
C LEU A 202 -28.08 -20.21 -26.88
N GLU A 203 -28.42 -21.46 -26.59
CA GLU A 203 -27.56 -22.63 -26.74
C GLU A 203 -27.14 -22.90 -28.19
N LYS A 204 -27.97 -22.48 -29.15
CA LYS A 204 -27.68 -22.64 -30.59
C LYS A 204 -26.88 -21.47 -31.17
N ASN A 205 -26.88 -20.33 -30.49
CA ASN A 205 -26.33 -19.08 -31.00
C ASN A 205 -24.93 -18.78 -30.43
N ILE A 206 -24.69 -19.13 -29.16
CA ILE A 206 -23.40 -18.88 -28.50
C ILE A 206 -22.44 -20.03 -28.78
N GLY A 207 -21.27 -19.71 -29.33
CA GLY A 207 -20.23 -20.71 -29.57
C GLY A 207 -19.49 -21.08 -28.29
N ASN A 208 -19.57 -22.34 -27.86
CA ASN A 208 -18.86 -22.82 -26.66
C ASN A 208 -17.60 -23.65 -26.95
N ARG A 209 -16.72 -23.15 -27.83
CA ARG A 209 -15.50 -23.90 -28.21
C ARG A 209 -14.45 -23.99 -27.10
N LEU A 210 -14.48 -23.06 -26.14
CA LEU A 210 -13.46 -22.91 -25.11
C LEU A 210 -13.92 -23.36 -23.71
N GLY A 211 -15.21 -23.65 -23.52
CA GLY A 211 -15.78 -24.02 -22.22
C GLY A 211 -15.90 -22.85 -21.23
N TYR A 212 -15.72 -21.62 -21.70
CA TYR A 212 -15.84 -20.40 -20.92
C TYR A 212 -16.27 -19.20 -21.77
N ILE A 213 -16.77 -18.16 -21.10
CA ILE A 213 -17.04 -16.83 -21.65
C ILE A 213 -16.19 -15.81 -20.88
N ASP A 214 -15.66 -14.80 -21.57
CA ASP A 214 -14.89 -13.76 -20.92
C ASP A 214 -15.79 -12.68 -20.32
N LEU A 215 -15.57 -12.34 -19.06
CA LEU A 215 -16.04 -11.11 -18.44
C LEU A 215 -14.90 -10.09 -18.48
N ILE A 216 -15.10 -8.99 -19.20
CA ILE A 216 -14.17 -7.87 -19.25
C ILE A 216 -14.61 -6.86 -18.20
N TRP A 217 -13.68 -6.42 -17.34
CA TRP A 217 -13.89 -5.35 -16.39
C TRP A 217 -12.74 -4.35 -16.48
N ASP A 218 -13.04 -3.10 -16.81
CA ASP A 218 -12.08 -1.99 -16.89
C ASP A 218 -12.56 -0.84 -16.00
N SER A 219 -11.66 -0.27 -15.20
CA SER A 219 -11.99 0.81 -14.27
C SER A 219 -10.81 1.78 -14.13
N LYS A 220 -11.09 3.07 -14.24
CA LYS A 220 -10.18 4.14 -13.82
C LYS A 220 -10.51 4.53 -12.38
N LEU A 221 -9.52 4.36 -11.51
CA LEU A 221 -9.66 4.55 -10.07
C LEU A 221 -9.49 6.04 -9.73
N LEU A 222 -10.52 6.61 -9.12
CA LEU A 222 -10.52 8.00 -8.65
C LEU A 222 -9.55 8.17 -7.48
N ARG A 223 -8.97 9.36 -7.35
CA ARG A 223 -8.22 9.76 -6.16
C ARG A 223 -9.19 10.04 -5.03
N LEU A 224 -9.13 9.25 -3.96
CA LEU A 224 -9.99 9.36 -2.79
C LEU A 224 -9.28 10.03 -1.61
N GLU A 225 -7.94 10.03 -1.59
CA GLU A 225 -7.12 10.46 -0.47
C GLU A 225 -6.23 11.68 -0.77
N LYS A 226 -5.87 12.42 0.28
CA LYS A 226 -5.06 13.64 0.14
C LYS A 226 -3.64 13.33 -0.36
N GLY A 227 -3.05 12.20 0.01
CA GLY A 227 -1.70 11.81 -0.41
C GLY A 227 -1.70 10.91 -1.64
N LEU A 228 -1.64 11.50 -2.84
CA LEU A 228 -1.71 10.75 -4.12
C LEU A 228 -0.66 9.64 -4.22
N GLU A 229 0.60 9.93 -3.91
CA GLU A 229 1.67 8.95 -4.05
C GLU A 229 1.52 7.78 -3.06
N ASN A 230 1.08 8.09 -1.84
CA ASN A 230 0.79 7.07 -0.84
C ASN A 230 -0.42 6.21 -1.27
N GLU A 231 -1.49 6.84 -1.73
CA GLU A 231 -2.67 6.16 -2.26
C GLU A 231 -2.30 5.25 -3.44
N ARG A 232 -1.47 5.73 -4.37
CA ARG A 232 -0.96 4.98 -5.53
C ARG A 232 -0.14 3.75 -5.10
N ASN A 233 0.65 3.85 -4.03
CA ASN A 233 1.44 2.73 -3.52
C ASN A 233 0.59 1.61 -2.90
N TYR A 234 -0.57 1.94 -2.33
CA TYR A 234 -1.50 0.95 -1.75
C TYR A 234 -2.60 0.49 -2.72
N THR A 235 -2.77 1.18 -3.85
CA THR A 235 -3.74 0.86 -4.89
C THR A 235 -3.19 -0.21 -5.82
N THR A 236 -3.71 -1.44 -5.75
CA THR A 236 -3.19 -2.60 -6.47
C THR A 236 -4.34 -3.46 -7.00
N ILE A 237 -4.08 -4.35 -7.96
CA ILE A 237 -5.00 -5.44 -8.28
C ILE A 237 -4.67 -6.58 -7.32
N ALA A 238 -5.63 -6.99 -6.49
CA ALA A 238 -5.43 -8.12 -5.58
C ALA A 238 -6.31 -9.29 -6.02
N TYR A 239 -5.86 -10.54 -5.81
CA TYR A 239 -6.66 -11.71 -6.17
C TYR A 239 -6.32 -12.89 -5.27
N GLN A 240 -7.25 -13.84 -5.24
CA GLN A 240 -7.08 -15.10 -4.53
C GLN A 240 -7.35 -16.26 -5.47
N PHE A 241 -6.39 -17.20 -5.51
CA PHE A 241 -6.58 -18.46 -6.20
C PHE A 241 -7.60 -19.33 -5.46
N LEU A 242 -8.21 -20.28 -6.17
CA LEU A 242 -9.14 -21.24 -5.57
C LEU A 242 -8.48 -22.08 -4.47
N THR A 243 -7.14 -22.25 -4.51
CA THR A 243 -6.32 -22.89 -3.46
C THR A 243 -6.27 -22.09 -2.15
N GLY A 244 -6.66 -20.81 -2.18
CA GLY A 244 -6.59 -19.89 -1.04
C GLY A 244 -5.35 -19.02 -1.02
N ASP A 245 -4.42 -19.19 -1.95
CA ASP A 245 -3.24 -18.34 -2.09
C ASP A 245 -3.63 -16.93 -2.53
N TYR A 246 -3.00 -15.91 -1.93
CA TYR A 246 -3.30 -14.50 -2.14
C TYR A 246 -2.09 -13.77 -2.69
N GLU A 247 -2.30 -12.99 -3.74
CA GLU A 247 -1.27 -12.16 -4.35
C GLU A 247 -1.81 -10.76 -4.66
N GLU A 248 -0.88 -9.81 -4.74
CA GLU A 248 -1.13 -8.46 -5.24
C GLU A 248 -0.29 -8.23 -6.49
N PHE A 249 -0.86 -7.51 -7.44
CA PHE A 249 -0.25 -7.09 -8.69
C PHE A 249 -0.41 -5.57 -8.83
N SER A 250 0.68 -4.88 -9.14
CA SER A 250 0.69 -3.45 -9.40
C SER A 250 1.68 -3.15 -10.49
N SER A 251 1.39 -2.12 -11.29
CA SER A 251 2.34 -1.58 -12.27
C SER A 251 3.58 -1.02 -11.56
N GLN A 252 4.75 -1.56 -11.89
CA GLN A 252 6.08 -1.03 -11.56
C GLN A 252 6.57 -0.07 -12.65
N SER A 253 6.03 -0.18 -13.86
CA SER A 253 6.30 0.71 -14.99
C SER A 253 5.09 1.62 -15.29
N LYS A 254 5.06 2.28 -16.46
CA LYS A 254 3.87 3.03 -16.90
C LYS A 254 2.65 2.11 -17.07
N GLU A 255 2.88 0.90 -17.56
CA GLU A 255 1.87 -0.11 -17.84
C GLU A 255 2.50 -1.49 -17.72
N ASP A 256 1.88 -2.37 -16.92
CA ASP A 256 2.27 -3.77 -16.81
C ASP A 256 1.03 -4.67 -16.96
N SER A 257 1.24 -5.89 -17.45
CA SER A 257 0.23 -6.95 -17.52
C SER A 257 0.68 -8.22 -16.81
N LYS A 258 -0.29 -9.02 -16.36
CA LYS A 258 -0.06 -10.34 -15.74
C LYS A 258 -1.14 -11.32 -16.19
N GLU A 259 -0.71 -12.42 -16.81
CA GLU A 259 -1.58 -13.55 -17.16
C GLU A 259 -1.60 -14.56 -15.99
N LEU A 260 -2.78 -15.06 -15.66
CA LEU A 260 -3.02 -16.01 -14.57
C LEU A 260 -3.70 -17.26 -15.14
N ASN A 261 -2.94 -18.35 -15.27
CA ASN A 261 -3.43 -19.61 -15.84
C ASN A 261 -4.08 -20.56 -14.82
N ASN A 262 -4.18 -20.14 -13.56
CA ASN A 262 -4.75 -20.94 -12.48
C ASN A 262 -6.16 -20.46 -12.14
N LYS A 263 -6.97 -21.35 -11.56
CA LYS A 263 -8.32 -21.03 -11.11
C LYS A 263 -8.31 -19.95 -10.03
N ILE A 264 -9.11 -18.90 -10.22
CA ILE A 264 -9.20 -17.74 -9.31
C ILE A 264 -10.57 -17.71 -8.66
N LYS A 265 -10.62 -17.38 -7.37
CA LYS A 265 -11.87 -17.23 -6.62
C LYS A 265 -12.45 -15.83 -6.74
N TRP A 266 -11.59 -14.82 -6.62
CA TRP A 266 -11.97 -13.41 -6.70
C TRP A 266 -10.82 -12.53 -7.16
N VAL A 267 -11.16 -11.39 -7.75
CA VAL A 267 -10.26 -10.31 -8.18
C VAL A 267 -10.77 -8.98 -7.59
N ASP A 268 -9.85 -8.15 -7.11
CA ASP A 268 -10.10 -6.89 -6.42
C ASP A 268 -9.36 -5.74 -7.11
N PHE A 269 -10.10 -4.69 -7.43
CA PHE A 269 -9.56 -3.38 -7.74
C PHE A 269 -9.47 -2.58 -6.44
N LYS A 270 -8.35 -2.78 -5.74
CA LYS A 270 -8.09 -2.25 -4.40
C LYS A 270 -7.62 -0.80 -4.49
N HIS A 271 -8.32 0.10 -3.80
CA HIS A 271 -7.81 1.41 -3.38
C HIS A 271 -7.12 1.28 -2.01
N GLN A 272 -6.47 2.36 -1.55
CA GLN A 272 -5.82 2.36 -0.24
C GLN A 272 -6.75 1.92 0.91
N PHE A 273 -7.97 2.47 0.97
CA PHE A 273 -8.93 2.23 2.07
C PHE A 273 -10.24 1.57 1.65
N PHE A 274 -10.43 1.32 0.36
CA PHE A 274 -11.65 0.72 -0.18
C PHE A 274 -11.31 -0.33 -1.22
N SER A 275 -12.23 -1.27 -1.44
CA SER A 275 -12.05 -2.32 -2.43
C SER A 275 -13.32 -2.52 -3.24
N SER A 276 -13.11 -2.86 -4.51
CA SER A 276 -14.13 -3.33 -5.44
C SER A 276 -13.74 -4.76 -5.80
N ILE A 277 -14.40 -5.75 -5.24
CA ILE A 277 -14.05 -7.17 -5.42
C ILE A 277 -15.13 -7.85 -6.24
N ILE A 278 -14.77 -8.52 -7.31
CA ILE A 278 -15.65 -9.48 -7.99
C ILE A 278 -15.29 -10.90 -7.54
N VAL A 279 -16.31 -11.64 -7.07
CA VAL A 279 -16.17 -13.02 -6.61
C VAL A 279 -17.06 -13.95 -7.42
N ALA A 280 -16.50 -15.05 -7.88
CA ALA A 280 -17.26 -16.12 -8.51
C ALA A 280 -17.85 -17.06 -7.45
N ASN A 281 -19.12 -17.47 -7.58
CA ASN A 281 -19.70 -18.49 -6.71
C ASN A 281 -18.95 -19.82 -6.88
N ASP A 282 -18.55 -20.17 -8.10
CA ASP A 282 -17.66 -21.28 -8.41
C ASP A 282 -16.19 -20.80 -8.48
N HIS A 283 -15.68 -20.47 -9.68
CA HIS A 283 -14.34 -19.93 -9.92
C HIS A 283 -14.27 -19.21 -11.29
N PHE A 284 -13.21 -18.44 -11.50
CA PHE A 284 -12.73 -18.05 -12.83
C PHE A 284 -11.67 -19.05 -13.28
N VAL A 285 -11.71 -19.46 -14.55
CA VAL A 285 -10.78 -20.46 -15.12
C VAL A 285 -9.35 -19.91 -15.18
N ASN A 286 -9.22 -18.69 -15.68
CA ASN A 286 -7.98 -17.92 -15.81
C ASN A 286 -8.31 -16.42 -15.74
N ALA A 287 -7.29 -15.57 -15.73
CA ALA A 287 -7.47 -14.13 -15.87
C ALA A 287 -6.28 -13.43 -16.51
N ASP A 288 -6.56 -12.39 -17.31
CA ASP A 288 -5.56 -11.44 -17.77
C ASP A 288 -5.76 -10.12 -17.03
N LEU A 289 -4.73 -9.68 -16.30
CA LEU A 289 -4.74 -8.45 -15.52
C LEU A 289 -3.85 -7.40 -16.18
N LYS A 290 -4.30 -6.15 -16.15
CA LYS A 290 -3.56 -5.00 -16.66
C LYS A 290 -3.65 -3.85 -15.67
N ALA A 291 -2.51 -3.22 -15.38
CA ALA A 291 -2.44 -2.04 -14.53
C ALA A 291 -1.68 -0.92 -15.24
N VAL A 292 -2.26 0.28 -15.26
CA VAL A 292 -1.67 1.49 -15.87
C VAL A 292 -1.61 2.60 -14.83
N ASN A 293 -0.45 3.22 -14.68
CA ASN A 293 -0.29 4.40 -13.84
C ASN A 293 -0.81 5.65 -14.58
N ILE A 294 -1.71 6.40 -13.95
CA ILE A 294 -2.31 7.63 -14.51
C ILE A 294 -1.79 8.83 -13.72
N ASP A 295 -1.42 9.89 -14.44
CA ASP A 295 -0.82 11.10 -13.86
C ASP A 295 -1.55 12.38 -14.30
N ASP A 296 -2.87 12.38 -14.14
CA ASP A 296 -3.76 13.51 -14.45
C ASP A 296 -4.24 14.26 -13.19
N GLY A 297 -3.81 13.83 -12.00
CA GLY A 297 -4.17 14.40 -10.70
C GLY A 297 -5.57 14.00 -10.19
N LYS A 298 -6.46 13.52 -11.06
CA LYS A 298 -7.83 13.05 -10.73
C LYS A 298 -7.86 11.56 -10.45
N HIS A 299 -7.04 10.78 -11.15
CA HIS A 299 -7.01 9.32 -11.06
C HIS A 299 -5.68 8.82 -10.50
N VAL A 300 -5.74 7.65 -9.88
CA VAL A 300 -4.58 6.98 -9.29
C VAL A 300 -3.97 5.99 -10.27
N LYS A 301 -4.80 5.08 -10.80
CA LYS A 301 -4.45 4.02 -11.76
C LYS A 301 -5.67 3.65 -12.62
N GLN A 302 -5.44 2.96 -13.72
CA GLN A 302 -6.47 2.22 -14.45
C GLN A 302 -6.18 0.73 -14.34
N PHE A 303 -7.20 -0.05 -14.00
CA PHE A 303 -7.13 -1.50 -13.92
C PHE A 303 -8.06 -2.14 -14.94
N SER A 304 -7.58 -3.19 -15.59
CA SER A 304 -8.39 -4.04 -16.46
C SER A 304 -8.21 -5.51 -16.07
N ALA A 305 -9.30 -6.26 -16.10
CA ALA A 305 -9.32 -7.70 -15.86
C ALA A 305 -10.19 -8.37 -16.94
N ARG A 306 -9.62 -9.34 -17.65
CA ARG A 306 -10.37 -10.34 -18.43
C ARG A 306 -10.48 -11.58 -17.58
N LEU A 307 -11.70 -11.99 -17.24
CA LEU A 307 -11.97 -13.11 -16.33
C LEU A 307 -12.74 -14.19 -17.08
N ALA A 308 -12.16 -15.38 -17.26
CA ALA A 308 -12.86 -16.48 -17.92
C ALA A 308 -13.84 -17.16 -16.98
N LEU A 309 -15.13 -17.06 -17.28
CA LEU A 309 -16.23 -17.69 -16.55
C LEU A 309 -16.55 -19.06 -17.14
N PRO A 310 -16.55 -20.15 -16.36
CA PRO A 310 -17.00 -21.46 -16.83
C PRO A 310 -18.39 -21.36 -17.47
N PHE A 311 -18.55 -21.91 -18.67
CA PHE A 311 -19.80 -21.84 -19.43
C PHE A 311 -20.00 -23.14 -20.21
N GLN A 312 -21.14 -23.79 -19.99
CA GLN A 312 -21.47 -25.09 -20.60
C GLN A 312 -22.37 -24.96 -21.83
N ASN A 313 -23.04 -23.82 -21.99
CA ASN A 313 -23.99 -23.51 -23.05
C ASN A 313 -25.25 -24.39 -23.01
N ASN A 314 -25.83 -24.54 -21.81
CA ASN A 314 -27.11 -25.22 -21.63
C ASN A 314 -28.30 -24.30 -22.01
N GLU A 315 -29.46 -24.88 -22.30
CA GLU A 315 -30.70 -24.16 -22.67
C GLU A 315 -31.08 -23.06 -21.66
N SER A 316 -30.91 -23.37 -20.36
CA SER A 316 -30.93 -22.38 -19.29
C SER A 316 -29.70 -22.58 -18.42
N GLU A 317 -28.84 -21.58 -18.38
CA GLU A 317 -27.61 -21.60 -17.59
C GLU A 317 -27.50 -20.34 -16.74
N SER A 318 -27.02 -20.49 -15.50
CA SER A 318 -26.86 -19.37 -14.57
C SER A 318 -25.46 -19.35 -13.99
N ILE A 319 -24.76 -18.23 -14.16
CA ILE A 319 -23.44 -17.99 -13.59
C ILE A 319 -23.62 -16.99 -12.45
N GLY A 320 -23.37 -17.44 -11.22
CA GLY A 320 -23.52 -16.58 -10.04
C GLY A 320 -22.22 -15.88 -9.66
N LEU A 321 -22.24 -14.56 -9.64
CA LEU A 321 -21.16 -13.69 -9.20
C LEU A 321 -21.66 -12.78 -8.07
N LYS A 322 -20.72 -12.15 -7.38
CA LYS A 322 -21.05 -11.08 -6.43
C LYS A 322 -19.97 -10.00 -6.52
N PHE A 323 -20.37 -8.77 -6.32
CA PHE A 323 -19.48 -7.66 -6.08
C PHE A 323 -19.45 -7.32 -4.59
N PHE A 324 -18.28 -7.02 -4.06
CA PHE A 324 -18.10 -6.31 -2.81
C PHE A 324 -17.63 -4.89 -3.12
N PHE A 325 -18.36 -3.89 -2.61
CA PHE A 325 -17.96 -2.49 -2.70
C PHE A 325 -17.95 -1.91 -1.29
N GLY A 326 -16.77 -1.75 -0.69
CA GLY A 326 -16.73 -1.40 0.71
C GLY A 326 -15.36 -1.04 1.26
N PRO A 327 -15.31 -0.73 2.57
CA PRO A 327 -14.09 -0.31 3.25
C PRO A 327 -13.14 -1.50 3.50
N ASN A 328 -11.85 -1.20 3.49
CA ASN A 328 -10.76 -2.13 3.83
C ASN A 328 -10.59 -2.28 5.35
N HIS A 329 -11.71 -2.47 6.04
CA HIS A 329 -11.76 -2.70 7.48
C HIS A 329 -11.66 -4.20 7.78
N TYR A 330 -10.63 -4.61 8.53
CA TYR A 330 -10.26 -6.01 8.73
C TYR A 330 -11.43 -6.89 9.20
N LYS A 331 -12.18 -6.45 10.22
CA LYS A 331 -13.31 -7.23 10.75
C LYS A 331 -14.49 -7.31 9.81
N THR A 332 -14.79 -6.22 9.09
CA THR A 332 -15.86 -6.19 8.08
C THR A 332 -15.54 -7.18 6.98
N LEU A 333 -14.33 -7.13 6.41
CA LEU A 333 -13.89 -8.05 5.37
C LEU A 333 -13.88 -9.51 5.85
N LYS A 334 -13.41 -9.76 7.09
CA LYS A 334 -13.39 -11.10 7.68
C LYS A 334 -14.80 -11.68 7.87
N SER A 335 -15.80 -10.84 8.17
CA SER A 335 -17.18 -11.30 8.42
C SER A 335 -17.83 -12.02 7.23
N TYR A 336 -17.35 -11.74 6.01
CA TYR A 336 -17.83 -12.39 4.79
C TYR A 336 -17.29 -13.81 4.59
N ASN A 337 -16.25 -14.23 5.33
CA ASN A 337 -15.63 -15.56 5.23
C ASN A 337 -15.13 -15.95 3.82
N LEU A 338 -14.76 -14.95 3.00
CA LEU A 338 -14.22 -15.15 1.64
C LEU A 338 -12.71 -14.87 1.54
N GLY A 339 -12.03 -14.70 2.68
CA GLY A 339 -10.60 -14.40 2.75
C GLY A 339 -10.25 -12.96 2.34
N PHE A 340 -11.23 -12.05 2.27
CA PHE A 340 -11.06 -10.64 1.94
C PHE A 340 -10.15 -9.91 2.94
N GLU A 341 -10.06 -10.36 4.19
CA GLU A 341 -9.23 -9.73 5.21
C GLU A 341 -7.72 -9.79 4.90
N LYS A 342 -7.32 -10.54 3.87
CA LYS A 342 -5.96 -10.57 3.32
C LYS A 342 -5.60 -9.29 2.54
N VAL A 343 -6.60 -8.56 2.03
CA VAL A 343 -6.45 -7.27 1.32
C VAL A 343 -5.80 -6.22 2.21
N VAL A 344 -6.06 -6.29 3.53
CA VAL A 344 -5.44 -5.38 4.51
C VAL A 344 -3.96 -5.73 4.66
N PRO A 345 -3.02 -4.81 4.35
CA PRO A 345 -1.59 -5.09 4.28
C PRO A 345 -0.95 -5.18 5.66
N LEU A 346 -1.26 -6.25 6.41
CA LEU A 346 -0.76 -6.46 7.77
C LEU A 346 0.72 -6.90 7.85
N GLY A 347 1.42 -7.01 6.72
CA GLY A 347 2.81 -7.46 6.63
C GLY A 347 2.96 -8.98 6.44
N ARG A 348 4.20 -9.48 6.45
CA ARG A 348 4.55 -10.90 6.27
C ARG A 348 4.97 -11.57 7.60
N ASN A 349 4.72 -12.86 7.74
CA ASN A 349 5.19 -13.71 8.84
C ASN A 349 4.88 -13.12 10.25
N ILE A 350 5.93 -12.86 11.05
CA ILE A 350 5.82 -12.34 12.42
C ILE A 350 5.15 -10.97 12.48
N ILE A 351 5.31 -10.14 11.45
CA ILE A 351 4.71 -8.80 11.37
C ILE A 351 3.19 -8.92 11.29
N ARG A 352 2.69 -9.86 10.47
CA ARG A 352 1.26 -10.16 10.36
C ARG A 352 0.69 -10.67 11.68
N TRP A 353 1.44 -11.51 12.39
CA TRP A 353 1.04 -12.01 13.69
C TRP A 353 0.89 -10.88 14.71
N ILE A 354 1.88 -9.97 14.80
CA ILE A 354 1.83 -8.80 15.69
C ILE A 354 0.61 -7.93 15.36
N ASN A 355 0.43 -7.56 14.09
CA ASN A 355 -0.66 -6.70 13.67
C ASN A 355 -2.05 -7.32 13.93
N LYS A 356 -2.22 -8.59 13.55
CA LYS A 356 -3.50 -9.31 13.69
C LYS A 356 -3.90 -9.55 15.14
N TYR A 357 -2.97 -10.00 15.99
CA TYR A 357 -3.32 -10.47 17.33
C TYR A 357 -3.08 -9.45 18.44
N VAL A 358 -2.13 -8.53 18.25
CA VAL A 358 -1.79 -7.51 19.26
C VAL A 358 -2.39 -6.18 18.86
N VAL A 359 -2.00 -5.63 17.72
CA VAL A 359 -2.29 -4.23 17.36
C VAL A 359 -3.78 -4.02 17.16
N ILE A 360 -4.40 -4.75 16.25
CA ILE A 360 -5.83 -4.61 15.94
C ILE A 360 -6.68 -4.82 17.19
N ASN A 361 -6.42 -5.87 17.97
CA ASN A 361 -7.21 -6.17 19.17
C ASN A 361 -7.07 -5.11 20.27
N VAL A 362 -5.86 -4.61 20.52
CA VAL A 362 -5.64 -3.53 21.50
C VAL A 362 -6.29 -2.24 21.02
N PHE A 363 -6.14 -1.92 19.73
CA PHE A 363 -6.70 -0.73 19.12
C PHE A 363 -8.24 -0.74 19.17
N ASP A 364 -8.84 -1.87 18.81
CA ASP A 364 -10.27 -2.15 18.91
C ASP A 364 -10.80 -2.10 20.35
N PHE A 365 -10.01 -2.57 21.31
CA PHE A 365 -10.38 -2.50 22.71
C PHE A 365 -10.40 -1.04 23.19
N LEU A 366 -9.37 -0.27 22.84
CA LEU A 366 -9.26 1.15 23.21
C LEU A 366 -10.33 2.01 22.52
N SER A 367 -10.63 1.76 21.24
CA SER A 367 -11.62 2.53 20.46
C SER A 367 -13.05 2.38 20.97
N ARG A 368 -13.36 1.31 21.72
CA ARG A 368 -14.66 1.15 22.40
C ARG A 368 -14.86 2.14 23.54
N TYR A 369 -13.79 2.62 24.18
CA TYR A 369 -13.86 3.51 25.33
C TYR A 369 -13.40 4.94 25.02
N ILE A 370 -12.61 5.12 23.97
CA ILE A 370 -11.97 6.39 23.63
C ILE A 370 -12.29 6.73 22.18
N SER A 371 -12.88 7.89 21.94
CA SER A 371 -13.21 8.36 20.57
C SER A 371 -12.05 9.10 19.90
N ASN A 372 -11.03 9.52 20.65
CA ASN A 372 -9.87 10.24 20.12
C ASN A 372 -8.75 9.27 19.72
N TYR A 373 -8.56 9.10 18.42
CA TYR A 373 -7.57 8.17 17.87
C TYR A 373 -6.12 8.54 18.16
N GLY A 374 -5.78 9.83 18.31
CA GLY A 374 -4.44 10.21 18.75
C GLY A 374 -4.12 9.71 20.16
N ILE A 375 -5.10 9.76 21.07
CA ILE A 375 -4.95 9.19 22.43
C ILE A 375 -4.84 7.66 22.37
N ILE A 376 -5.58 6.99 21.47
CA ILE A 376 -5.45 5.55 21.26
C ILE A 376 -4.02 5.19 20.84
N ILE A 377 -3.43 5.95 19.90
CA ILE A 377 -2.04 5.77 19.48
C ILE A 377 -1.07 5.96 20.66
N LEU A 378 -1.29 6.98 21.49
CA LEU A 378 -0.50 7.21 22.71
C LEU A 378 -0.53 6.01 23.65
N LEU A 379 -1.73 5.53 24.00
CA LEU A 379 -1.91 4.41 24.92
C LEU A 379 -1.34 3.11 24.35
N LEU A 380 -1.53 2.84 23.06
CA LEU A 380 -0.92 1.72 22.36
C LEU A 380 0.61 1.79 22.44
N THR A 381 1.20 2.97 22.23
CA THR A 381 2.65 3.17 22.29
C THR A 381 3.18 2.91 23.71
N ILE A 382 2.50 3.44 24.73
CA ILE A 382 2.85 3.23 26.14
C ILE A 382 2.77 1.73 26.46
N PHE A 383 1.69 1.05 26.07
CA PHE A 383 1.50 -0.37 26.30
C PHE A 383 2.65 -1.21 25.70
N ILE A 384 3.01 -0.97 24.44
CA ILE A 384 4.13 -1.64 23.77
C ILE A 384 5.45 -1.35 24.52
N LYS A 385 5.70 -0.10 24.90
CA LYS A 385 6.93 0.29 25.62
C LYS A 385 7.04 -0.32 27.01
N ILE A 386 5.92 -0.51 27.72
CA ILE A 386 5.89 -1.18 29.02
C ILE A 386 6.27 -2.66 28.88
N ILE A 387 5.69 -3.36 27.90
CA ILE A 387 5.98 -4.78 27.66
C ILE A 387 7.46 -5.00 27.34
N ILE A 388 8.07 -4.12 26.54
CA ILE A 388 9.48 -4.23 26.16
C ILE A 388 10.41 -3.64 27.24
N SER A 389 9.88 -2.88 28.21
CA SER A 389 10.67 -2.16 29.22
C SER A 389 11.69 -3.04 29.96
N PRO A 390 11.36 -4.26 30.44
CA PRO A 390 12.33 -5.10 31.14
C PRO A 390 13.54 -5.46 30.27
N LEU A 391 13.31 -5.65 28.97
CA LEU A 391 14.37 -5.92 28.00
C LEU A 391 15.21 -4.67 27.72
N THR A 392 14.56 -3.51 27.54
CA THR A 392 15.27 -2.24 27.36
C THR A 392 16.15 -1.90 28.56
N TYR A 393 15.69 -2.19 29.79
CA TYR A 393 16.47 -2.00 31.01
C TYR A 393 17.72 -2.89 31.04
N LYS A 394 17.60 -4.17 30.68
CA LYS A 394 18.76 -5.08 30.56
C LYS A 394 19.79 -4.57 29.54
N SER A 395 19.31 -4.06 28.41
CA SER A 395 20.19 -3.46 27.40
C SER A 395 20.84 -2.18 27.90
N TYR A 396 20.08 -1.32 28.60
CA TYR A 396 20.61 -0.11 29.21
C TYR A 396 21.74 -0.46 30.19
N LEU A 397 21.55 -1.46 31.04
CA LEU A 397 22.58 -1.95 31.96
C LEU A 397 23.81 -2.48 31.22
N SER A 398 23.63 -3.15 30.08
CA SER A 398 24.74 -3.60 29.23
C SER A 398 25.54 -2.41 28.68
N SER A 399 24.86 -1.38 28.18
CA SER A 399 25.50 -0.16 27.68
C SER A 399 26.18 0.63 28.81
N ALA A 400 25.58 0.67 30.00
CA ALA A 400 26.18 1.29 31.18
C ALA A 400 27.51 0.61 31.57
N LYS A 401 27.57 -0.74 31.56
CA LYS A 401 28.83 -1.47 31.77
C LYS A 401 29.92 -1.09 30.78
N MET A 402 29.57 -0.91 29.50
CA MET A 402 30.53 -0.46 28.49
C MET A 402 31.00 0.97 28.74
N ARG A 403 30.10 1.89 29.09
CA ARG A 403 30.42 3.28 29.42
C ARG A 403 31.43 3.40 30.55
N VAL A 404 31.24 2.61 31.61
CA VAL A 404 32.12 2.60 32.79
C VAL A 404 33.52 2.08 32.44
N LEU A 405 33.64 1.23 31.41
CA LEU A 405 34.93 0.73 30.89
C LEU A 405 35.59 1.67 29.89
N LYS A 406 34.94 2.78 29.51
CA LYS A 406 35.46 3.74 28.53
C LYS A 406 36.89 4.20 28.80
N PRO A 407 37.31 4.55 30.04
CA PRO A 407 38.69 4.96 30.30
C PRO A 407 39.73 3.89 29.91
N GLN A 408 39.44 2.62 30.20
CA GLN A 408 40.32 1.50 29.85
C GLN A 408 40.34 1.25 28.33
N VAL A 409 39.22 1.51 27.64
CA VAL A 409 39.16 1.46 26.17
C VAL A 409 39.92 2.62 25.55
N ASP A 410 39.85 3.81 26.13
CA ASP A 410 40.60 4.99 25.66
C ASP A 410 42.11 4.81 25.82
N GLU A 411 42.58 4.13 26.88
CA GLU A 411 43.98 3.70 27.03
C GLU A 411 44.42 2.73 25.92
N ILE A 412 43.57 1.75 25.58
CA ILE A 412 43.82 0.84 24.44
C ILE A 412 43.86 1.64 23.13
N ASN A 413 42.96 2.61 22.96
CA ASN A 413 42.90 3.46 21.77
C ASN A 413 44.18 4.31 21.64
N ALA A 414 44.72 4.83 22.74
CA ALA A 414 45.97 5.58 22.77
C ALA A 414 47.20 4.70 22.46
N LYS A 415 47.17 3.41 22.85
CA LYS A 415 48.22 2.44 22.55
C LYS A 415 48.29 2.03 21.07
N TYR A 416 47.16 2.11 20.35
CA TYR A 416 47.05 1.74 18.93
C TYR A 416 46.42 2.89 18.10
N PRO A 417 47.13 4.00 17.85
CA PRO A 417 46.58 5.18 17.18
C PRO A 417 46.53 5.06 15.64
N LYS A 418 47.31 4.16 15.03
CA LYS A 418 47.39 3.99 13.57
C LYS A 418 46.21 3.20 13.02
N GLN A 419 45.68 3.58 11.85
CA GLN A 419 44.62 2.83 11.16
C GLN A 419 45.03 1.39 10.79
N GLU A 420 46.31 1.16 10.51
CA GLU A 420 46.86 -0.17 10.22
C GLU A 420 46.71 -1.15 11.41
N ASP A 421 46.66 -0.63 12.64
CA ASP A 421 46.47 -1.41 13.86
C ASP A 421 44.99 -1.54 14.27
N ALA A 422 44.04 -1.09 13.44
CA ALA A 422 42.61 -1.11 13.75
C ALA A 422 42.10 -2.52 14.13
N LEU A 423 42.62 -3.57 13.48
CA LEU A 423 42.29 -4.96 13.81
C LEU A 423 42.82 -5.37 15.19
N LYS A 424 44.07 -5.01 15.52
CA LYS A 424 44.67 -5.30 16.85
C LYS A 424 43.96 -4.52 17.94
N LYS A 425 43.59 -3.26 17.66
CA LYS A 425 42.78 -2.41 18.53
C LYS A 425 41.43 -3.06 18.83
N GLN A 426 40.71 -3.52 17.80
CA GLN A 426 39.42 -4.20 17.98
C GLN A 426 39.57 -5.51 18.79
N GLN A 427 40.63 -6.29 18.56
CA GLN A 427 40.90 -7.51 19.32
C GLN A 427 41.22 -7.22 20.79
N ALA A 428 42.01 -6.18 21.08
CA ALA A 428 42.35 -5.78 22.45
C ALA A 428 41.12 -5.30 23.23
N VAL A 429 40.25 -4.50 22.60
CA VAL A 429 38.97 -4.06 23.18
C VAL A 429 38.05 -5.26 23.45
N MET A 430 37.95 -6.21 22.52
CA MET A 430 37.16 -7.43 22.74
C MET A 430 37.74 -8.33 23.83
N ALA A 431 39.07 -8.43 23.94
CA ALA A 431 39.73 -9.18 25.00
C ALA A 431 39.44 -8.56 26.39
N LEU A 432 39.43 -7.23 26.48
CA LEU A 432 39.05 -6.51 27.68
C LEU A 432 37.60 -6.85 28.07
N TYR A 433 36.64 -6.70 27.15
CA TYR A 433 35.23 -7.02 27.41
C TYR A 433 35.02 -8.47 27.83
N LYS A 434 35.74 -9.41 27.20
CA LYS A 434 35.69 -10.82 27.57
C LYS A 434 36.23 -11.08 28.98
N LYS A 435 37.32 -10.39 29.37
CA LYS A 435 37.93 -10.51 30.69
C LYS A 435 36.99 -10.05 31.81
N VAL A 436 36.24 -8.99 31.58
CA VAL A 436 35.30 -8.41 32.57
C VAL A 436 33.87 -8.94 32.45
N GLY A 437 33.61 -9.87 31.52
CA GLY A 437 32.31 -10.52 31.35
C GLY A 437 31.22 -9.64 30.72
N VAL A 438 31.61 -8.66 29.89
CA VAL A 438 30.68 -7.76 29.18
C VAL A 438 30.49 -8.24 27.75
N ASN A 439 29.22 -8.32 27.31
CA ASN A 439 28.87 -8.66 25.93
C ASN A 439 28.56 -7.37 25.15
N PRO A 440 29.37 -6.97 24.15
CA PRO A 440 29.11 -5.76 23.36
C PRO A 440 27.81 -5.83 22.55
N MET A 441 27.31 -7.04 22.25
CA MET A 441 26.03 -7.25 21.56
C MET A 441 24.81 -7.07 22.47
N GLY A 442 25.01 -6.97 23.79
CA GLY A 442 23.90 -6.77 24.73
C GLY A 442 23.15 -5.45 24.50
N GLY A 443 23.81 -4.44 23.93
CA GLY A 443 23.26 -3.12 23.63
C GLY A 443 22.36 -3.05 22.40
N CYS A 444 22.46 -4.00 21.46
CA CYS A 444 21.66 -4.02 20.23
C CYS A 444 20.42 -4.94 20.29
N ILE A 445 20.27 -5.72 21.37
CA ILE A 445 19.12 -6.61 21.59
C ILE A 445 17.77 -5.86 21.51
N PRO A 446 17.60 -4.65 22.08
CA PRO A 446 16.34 -3.92 21.95
C PRO A 446 16.03 -3.55 20.51
N ILE A 447 17.03 -3.17 19.72
CA ILE A 447 16.83 -2.81 18.31
C ILE A 447 16.30 -4.03 17.55
N LEU A 448 16.87 -5.21 17.79
CA LEU A 448 16.47 -6.44 17.09
C LEU A 448 15.04 -6.86 17.41
N ILE A 449 14.59 -6.68 18.65
CA ILE A 449 13.21 -7.00 19.07
C ILE A 449 12.22 -5.87 18.71
N GLN A 450 12.67 -4.61 18.74
CA GLN A 450 11.88 -3.45 18.36
C GLN A 450 11.63 -3.39 16.84
N PHE A 451 12.57 -3.88 16.02
CA PHE A 451 12.51 -3.76 14.56
C PHE A 451 11.27 -4.44 13.94
N PRO A 452 10.89 -5.69 14.31
CA PRO A 452 9.62 -6.28 13.88
C PRO A 452 8.38 -5.45 14.26
N ILE A 453 8.38 -4.86 15.46
CA ILE A 453 7.26 -4.03 15.95
C ILE A 453 7.20 -2.71 15.19
N LEU A 454 8.35 -2.12 14.91
CA LEU A 454 8.50 -0.92 14.08
C LEU A 454 7.93 -1.17 12.68
N ILE A 455 8.29 -2.28 12.03
CA ILE A 455 7.75 -2.64 10.72
C ILE A 455 6.24 -2.92 10.80
N ALA A 456 5.78 -3.54 11.88
CA ALA A 456 4.35 -3.77 12.12
C ALA A 456 3.57 -2.44 12.11
N MET A 457 4.06 -1.44 12.83
CA MET A 457 3.47 -0.10 12.87
C MET A 457 3.55 0.61 11.52
N PHE A 458 4.70 0.53 10.85
CA PHE A 458 4.89 1.08 9.51
C PHE A 458 3.89 0.53 8.48
N ARG A 459 3.52 -0.75 8.60
CA ARG A 459 2.52 -1.39 7.75
C ARG A 459 1.08 -1.11 8.19
N PHE A 460 0.85 -0.99 9.49
CA PHE A 460 -0.49 -0.81 10.06
C PHE A 460 -1.01 0.62 9.86
N PHE A 461 -0.25 1.64 10.25
CA PHE A 461 -0.74 3.03 10.28
C PHE A 461 -1.23 3.56 8.92
N PRO A 462 -0.48 3.43 7.82
CA PRO A 462 -0.93 3.98 6.52
C PRO A 462 -2.12 3.22 5.91
N ALA A 463 -2.40 2.00 6.37
CA ALA A 463 -3.45 1.14 5.82
C ALA A 463 -4.61 0.88 6.80
N SER A 464 -4.56 1.46 8.00
CA SER A 464 -5.60 1.33 9.01
C SER A 464 -6.76 2.24 8.64
N PHE A 465 -7.88 1.61 8.27
CA PHE A 465 -9.12 2.30 7.94
C PHE A 465 -9.63 3.17 9.08
N GLU A 466 -9.40 2.74 10.31
CA GLU A 466 -9.87 3.39 11.54
C GLU A 466 -9.26 4.78 11.76
N LEU A 467 -8.08 5.04 11.20
CA LEU A 467 -7.39 6.33 11.29
C LEU A 467 -7.80 7.31 10.20
N ARG A 468 -8.51 6.84 9.19
CA ARG A 468 -8.94 7.65 8.05
C ARG A 468 -9.85 8.78 8.53
N GLN A 469 -9.50 10.01 8.15
CA GLN A 469 -10.24 11.23 8.50
C GLN A 469 -10.40 11.45 10.01
N GLN A 470 -9.48 10.92 10.83
CA GLN A 470 -9.46 11.18 12.26
C GLN A 470 -8.49 12.32 12.54
N SER A 471 -8.99 13.41 13.13
CA SER A 471 -8.19 14.57 13.47
C SER A 471 -7.54 14.44 14.85
N PHE A 472 -6.34 15.00 14.99
CA PHE A 472 -5.65 15.09 16.28
C PHE A 472 -4.64 16.24 16.29
N LEU A 473 -4.72 17.11 17.31
CA LEU A 473 -3.91 18.32 17.43
C LEU A 473 -4.02 19.22 16.19
N TRP A 474 -2.96 19.34 15.39
CA TRP A 474 -2.92 20.12 14.15
C TRP A 474 -3.08 19.25 12.88
N ALA A 475 -3.15 17.92 13.02
CA ALA A 475 -3.38 17.04 11.88
C ALA A 475 -4.88 16.82 11.69
N ASP A 476 -5.39 17.16 10.52
CA ASP A 476 -6.80 16.95 10.17
C ASP A 476 -7.11 15.47 9.89
N ASP A 477 -6.10 14.69 9.46
CA ASP A 477 -6.22 13.28 9.14
C ASP A 477 -4.95 12.51 9.54
N LEU A 478 -5.08 11.59 10.50
CA LEU A 478 -3.99 10.73 10.97
C LEU A 478 -3.55 9.69 9.94
N SER A 479 -4.38 9.34 8.96
CA SER A 479 -4.05 8.38 7.90
C SER A 479 -3.27 9.01 6.74
N SER A 480 -3.37 10.33 6.59
CA SER A 480 -2.63 11.13 5.59
C SER A 480 -1.50 11.94 6.24
N TYR A 481 -0.77 12.72 5.46
CA TYR A 481 0.28 13.61 5.96
C TYR A 481 -0.31 14.83 6.68
N ASP A 482 0.41 15.35 7.67
CA ASP A 482 0.10 16.63 8.30
C ASP A 482 0.79 17.78 7.55
N SER A 483 0.18 18.97 7.54
CA SER A 483 0.77 20.15 6.90
C SER A 483 0.47 21.38 7.75
N ILE A 484 1.52 22.02 8.26
CA ILE A 484 1.41 23.33 8.92
C ILE A 484 1.77 24.49 7.98
N PHE A 485 2.50 24.19 6.89
CA PHE A 485 3.00 25.17 5.95
C PHE A 485 3.18 24.53 4.58
N HIS A 486 2.64 25.19 3.55
CA HIS A 486 2.82 24.80 2.16
C HIS A 486 3.90 25.66 1.50
N LEU A 487 4.84 25.00 0.83
CA LEU A 487 5.91 25.62 0.07
C LEU A 487 5.37 26.01 -1.33
N PRO A 488 5.77 27.16 -1.90
CA PRO A 488 5.36 27.55 -3.25
C PRO A 488 6.05 26.74 -4.36
N PHE A 489 6.94 25.81 -3.99
CA PHE A 489 7.65 24.90 -4.88
C PHE A 489 7.72 23.51 -4.25
N SER A 490 7.81 22.47 -5.08
CA SER A 490 8.01 21.10 -4.60
C SER A 490 9.49 20.77 -4.56
N ILE A 491 9.98 20.31 -3.41
CA ILE A 491 11.36 19.84 -3.25
C ILE A 491 11.37 18.33 -3.56
N PRO A 492 12.23 17.84 -4.48
CA PRO A 492 12.36 16.42 -4.75
C PRO A 492 12.56 15.63 -3.45
N TRP A 493 11.89 14.48 -3.31
CA TRP A 493 11.92 13.58 -2.14
C TRP A 493 11.30 14.12 -0.85
N TYR A 494 11.10 15.42 -0.70
CA TYR A 494 10.49 16.05 0.48
C TYR A 494 9.01 16.35 0.27
N GLY A 495 8.65 16.86 -0.92
CA GLY A 495 7.30 17.33 -1.24
C GLY A 495 7.17 18.85 -1.18
N ASP A 496 5.91 19.30 -1.15
CA ASP A 496 5.48 20.70 -1.23
C ASP A 496 4.96 21.26 0.11
N HIS A 497 5.14 20.55 1.21
CA HIS A 497 4.62 20.94 2.52
C HIS A 497 5.56 20.55 3.65
N VAL A 498 5.30 21.07 4.85
CA VAL A 498 6.05 20.77 6.08
C VAL A 498 5.14 20.04 7.06
N SER A 499 5.44 18.76 7.30
CA SER A 499 4.82 17.95 8.35
C SER A 499 5.46 18.24 9.71
N LEU A 500 4.68 18.76 10.66
CA LEU A 500 5.18 19.08 12.01
C LEU A 500 5.39 17.81 12.84
N PHE A 501 4.55 16.78 12.73
CA PHE A 501 4.80 15.51 13.41
C PHE A 501 6.11 14.89 12.94
N THR A 502 6.38 14.94 11.64
CA THR A 502 7.62 14.42 11.06
C THR A 502 8.84 15.22 11.53
N LEU A 503 8.73 16.55 11.65
CA LEU A 503 9.78 17.40 12.21
C LEU A 503 10.07 17.08 13.68
N LEU A 504 9.03 17.00 14.51
CA LEU A 504 9.17 16.66 15.93
C LEU A 504 9.72 15.24 16.10
N MET A 505 9.28 14.29 15.28
CA MET A 505 9.83 12.95 15.23
C MET A 505 11.33 12.99 14.91
N ALA A 506 11.77 13.73 13.88
CA ALA A 506 13.19 13.85 13.54
C ALA A 506 14.02 14.45 14.68
N VAL A 507 13.51 15.50 15.35
CA VAL A 507 14.17 16.10 16.53
C VAL A 507 14.26 15.10 17.68
N SER A 508 13.17 14.40 18.00
CA SER A 508 13.16 13.38 19.07
C SER A 508 14.08 12.20 18.75
N LEU A 509 14.18 11.80 17.48
CA LEU A 509 15.09 10.76 17.02
C LEU A 509 16.55 11.22 17.13
N PHE A 510 16.85 12.47 16.76
CA PHE A 510 18.16 13.07 16.96
C PHE A 510 18.57 13.04 18.44
N ILE A 511 17.69 13.46 19.35
CA ILE A 511 17.95 13.44 20.79
C ILE A 511 18.19 12.00 21.27
N THR A 512 17.33 11.06 20.88
CA THR A 512 17.45 9.64 21.26
C THR A 512 18.75 9.03 20.73
N SER A 513 19.11 9.32 19.48
CA SER A 513 20.33 8.83 18.83
C SER A 513 21.59 9.42 19.49
N LYS A 514 21.57 10.72 19.80
CA LYS A 514 22.64 11.39 20.56
C LYS A 514 22.79 10.77 21.95
N MET A 515 21.69 10.56 22.68
CA MET A 515 21.70 9.91 23.99
C MET A 515 22.28 8.50 23.91
N ASN A 516 21.81 7.67 22.96
CA ASN A 516 22.34 6.32 22.78
C ASN A 516 23.85 6.31 22.45
N THR A 517 24.28 7.23 21.60
CA THR A 517 25.70 7.38 21.23
C THR A 517 26.56 7.80 22.43
N ASP A 518 26.10 8.78 23.21
CA ASP A 518 26.79 9.23 24.43
C ASP A 518 26.87 8.10 25.47
N GLN A 519 25.83 7.26 25.53
CA GLN A 519 25.81 6.11 26.42
C GLN A 519 26.80 5.02 26.04
N MET A 520 27.00 4.75 24.76
CA MET A 520 27.94 3.74 24.28
C MET A 520 29.39 4.26 24.28
N GLY A 521 29.61 5.58 24.20
CA GLY A 521 30.95 6.17 24.08
C GLY A 521 31.70 5.70 22.83
N ASP A 522 32.95 6.14 22.64
CA ASP A 522 33.85 5.65 21.57
C ASP A 522 34.38 4.22 21.84
N THR A 523 33.64 3.45 22.64
CA THR A 523 34.10 2.16 23.17
C THR A 523 33.96 1.02 22.15
N ASN A 524 33.22 1.25 21.08
CA ASN A 524 33.33 0.47 19.87
C ASN A 524 34.20 1.27 18.89
N ALA A 525 35.15 0.60 18.25
CA ALA A 525 35.87 1.10 17.07
C ALA A 525 34.92 1.26 15.86
N GLN A 526 33.68 1.71 16.08
CA GLN A 526 32.77 2.15 15.05
C GLN A 526 33.29 3.51 14.59
N MET A 527 33.76 3.52 13.34
CA MET A 527 34.35 4.69 12.69
C MET A 527 33.53 5.97 12.97
N PRO A 528 34.18 7.14 13.14
CA PRO A 528 33.50 8.42 13.32
C PRO A 528 32.35 8.68 12.33
N GLY A 529 32.45 8.13 11.11
CA GLY A 529 31.40 8.17 10.10
C GLY A 529 30.08 7.50 10.50
N MET A 530 30.09 6.41 11.27
CA MET A 530 28.86 5.72 11.69
C MET A 530 28.08 6.53 12.75
N LYS A 531 28.80 7.22 13.65
CA LYS A 531 28.22 8.14 14.63
C LYS A 531 27.56 9.34 13.94
N PHE A 532 28.25 9.92 12.96
CA PHE A 532 27.69 11.00 12.14
C PHE A 532 26.43 10.53 11.39
N MET A 533 26.50 9.38 10.74
CA MET A 533 25.39 8.77 10.02
C MET A 533 24.16 8.56 10.92
N MET A 534 24.31 7.89 12.06
CA MET A 534 23.18 7.57 12.94
C MET A 534 22.63 8.78 13.70
N THR A 535 23.47 9.73 14.09
CA THR A 535 23.03 10.87 14.91
C THR A 535 22.48 12.00 14.05
N TRP A 536 23.10 12.32 12.91
CA TRP A 536 22.77 13.49 12.12
C TRP A 536 22.08 13.14 10.80
N MET A 537 22.69 12.24 10.03
CA MET A 537 22.21 11.93 8.68
C MET A 537 20.86 11.20 8.70
N MET A 538 20.70 10.20 9.58
CA MET A 538 19.47 9.40 9.67
C MET A 538 18.22 10.22 10.02
N PRO A 539 18.21 11.07 11.06
CA PRO A 539 17.05 11.93 11.33
C PRO A 539 16.70 12.88 10.18
N ILE A 540 17.71 13.46 9.52
CA ILE A 540 17.49 14.34 8.37
C ILE A 540 16.92 13.54 7.19
N MET A 541 17.51 12.39 6.84
CA MET A 541 17.03 11.55 5.75
C MET A 541 15.59 11.07 6.01
N LEU A 542 15.27 10.67 7.24
CA LEU A 542 13.92 10.26 7.61
C LEU A 542 12.94 11.43 7.57
N LEU A 543 13.36 12.66 7.88
CA LEU A 543 12.54 13.86 7.71
C LEU A 543 12.07 13.99 6.25
N PHE A 544 12.98 13.83 5.28
CA PHE A 544 12.63 13.91 3.86
C PHE A 544 11.68 12.80 3.45
N TRP A 545 11.98 11.56 3.83
CA TRP A 545 11.15 10.41 3.46
C TRP A 545 9.75 10.48 4.10
N PHE A 546 9.65 10.71 5.41
CA PHE A 546 8.39 10.62 6.16
C PHE A 546 7.47 11.83 5.99
N ASN A 547 7.92 12.90 5.33
CA ASN A 547 7.09 14.10 5.17
C ASN A 547 5.80 13.81 4.38
N ASN A 548 5.84 12.89 3.42
CA ASN A 548 4.65 12.48 2.65
C ASN A 548 3.92 11.25 3.22
N TYR A 549 4.31 10.76 4.40
CA TYR A 549 3.73 9.58 5.05
C TYR A 549 2.61 9.96 6.04
N SER A 550 1.88 8.94 6.51
CA SER A 550 0.84 9.08 7.53
C SER A 550 1.35 9.82 8.79
N ALA A 551 0.62 10.86 9.19
CA ALA A 551 0.82 11.63 10.41
C ALA A 551 0.73 10.74 11.66
N GLY A 552 -0.18 9.77 11.67
CA GLY A 552 -0.30 8.77 12.74
C GLY A 552 0.96 7.94 12.92
N LEU A 553 1.64 7.58 11.81
CA LEU A 553 2.92 6.89 11.86
C LEU A 553 4.02 7.78 12.45
N SER A 554 4.16 9.02 11.96
CA SER A 554 5.15 9.98 12.49
C SER A 554 4.90 10.31 13.96
N TYR A 555 3.63 10.45 14.36
CA TYR A 555 3.23 10.66 15.75
C TYR A 555 3.58 9.47 16.64
N TYR A 556 3.32 8.23 16.19
CA TYR A 556 3.75 7.03 16.92
C TYR A 556 5.27 7.01 17.16
N TYR A 557 6.08 7.35 16.15
CA TYR A 557 7.53 7.40 16.30
C TYR A 557 7.98 8.51 17.26
N LEU A 558 7.37 9.68 17.18
CA LEU A 558 7.60 10.78 18.12
C LEU A 558 7.35 10.30 19.56
N LEU A 559 6.19 9.72 19.82
CA LEU A 559 5.84 9.18 21.15
C LEU A 559 6.80 8.10 21.60
N SER A 560 7.15 7.16 20.72
CA SER A 560 8.09 6.09 20.99
C SER A 560 9.46 6.64 21.40
N ASN A 561 9.95 7.68 20.72
CA ASN A 561 11.21 8.35 21.04
C ASN A 561 11.13 9.11 22.37
N VAL A 562 10.08 9.90 22.59
CA VAL A 562 9.86 10.65 23.84
C VAL A 562 9.79 9.72 25.04
N ILE A 563 9.06 8.60 24.94
CA ILE A 563 9.01 7.58 26.00
C ILE A 563 10.38 6.95 26.20
N THR A 564 11.15 6.70 25.14
CA THR A 564 12.51 6.15 25.25
C THR A 564 13.46 7.11 25.96
N ILE A 565 13.35 8.42 25.70
CA ILE A 565 14.09 9.47 26.40
C ILE A 565 13.72 9.46 27.89
N GLY A 566 12.43 9.41 28.21
CA GLY A 566 11.94 9.32 29.59
C GLY A 566 12.43 8.06 30.32
N GLN A 567 12.32 6.88 29.68
CA GLN A 567 12.83 5.61 30.19
C GLN A 567 14.33 5.68 30.45
N THR A 568 15.10 6.27 29.54
CA THR A 568 16.54 6.44 29.69
C THR A 568 16.91 7.31 30.90
N PHE A 569 16.20 8.42 31.09
CA PHE A 569 16.40 9.30 32.24
C PHE A 569 16.08 8.57 33.55
N LEU A 570 14.96 7.82 33.57
CA LEU A 570 14.56 7.00 34.70
C LEU A 570 15.60 5.91 35.01
N PHE A 571 16.06 5.16 34.01
CA PHE A 571 17.07 4.11 34.18
C PHE A 571 18.39 4.67 34.69
N ARG A 572 18.82 5.84 34.21
CA ARG A 572 20.02 6.53 34.70
C ARG A 572 19.95 6.83 36.20
N ARG A 573 18.76 7.14 36.73
CA ARG A 573 18.57 7.38 38.16
C ARG A 573 18.68 6.11 39.02
N PHE A 574 18.36 4.95 38.46
CA PHE A 574 18.40 3.67 39.17
C PHE A 574 19.73 2.91 39.01
N VAL A 575 20.63 3.37 38.16
CA VAL A 575 21.89 2.70 37.85
C VAL A 575 23.06 3.46 38.45
N ASP A 576 23.76 2.83 39.40
CA ASP A 576 24.99 3.36 40.01
C ASP A 576 26.24 2.84 39.26
N ASP A 577 26.90 3.75 38.55
CA ASP A 577 28.09 3.48 37.76
C ASP A 577 29.27 2.96 38.62
N LYS A 578 29.40 3.39 39.89
CA LYS A 578 30.48 2.96 40.79
C LYS A 578 30.27 1.52 41.25
N ALA A 579 29.03 1.17 41.59
CA ALA A 579 28.66 -0.20 41.96
C ALA A 579 28.85 -1.16 40.78
N ILE A 580 28.62 -0.69 39.54
CA ILE A 580 28.90 -1.47 38.32
C ILE A 580 30.40 -1.68 38.14
N LEU A 581 31.22 -0.64 38.26
CA LEU A 581 32.68 -0.73 38.13
C LEU A 581 33.27 -1.76 39.11
N ALA A 582 32.87 -1.67 40.38
CA ALA A 582 33.32 -2.60 41.43
C ALA A 582 33.00 -4.07 41.08
N LYS A 583 31.76 -4.35 40.65
CA LYS A 583 31.35 -5.70 40.21
C LYS A 583 32.11 -6.18 38.97
N LEU A 584 32.47 -5.29 38.05
CA LEU A 584 33.25 -5.64 36.85
C LEU A 584 34.70 -6.01 37.21
N HIS A 585 35.33 -5.28 38.13
CA HIS A 585 36.68 -5.62 38.61
C HIS A 585 36.71 -6.92 39.42
N GLU A 586 35.67 -7.23 40.20
CA GLU A 586 35.54 -8.53 40.85
C GLU A 586 35.36 -9.67 39.84
N ASN A 587 34.56 -9.46 38.80
CA ASN A 587 34.39 -10.45 37.74
C ASN A 587 35.67 -10.66 36.93
N ALA A 588 36.50 -9.63 36.76
CA ALA A 588 37.82 -9.76 36.11
C ALA A 588 38.79 -10.68 36.86
N LYS A 589 38.55 -10.94 38.15
CA LYS A 589 39.34 -11.88 38.98
C LYS A 589 38.88 -13.33 38.82
N LYS A 590 37.70 -13.58 38.25
CA LYS A 590 37.15 -14.93 38.02
C LYS A 590 37.69 -15.51 36.71
N PRO A 591 37.96 -16.83 36.63
CA PRO A 591 38.41 -17.45 35.38
C PRO A 591 37.34 -17.32 34.30
N VAL A 592 37.76 -16.92 33.09
CA VAL A 592 36.87 -16.75 31.93
C VAL A 592 36.36 -18.12 31.48
N THR A 593 35.13 -18.50 31.85
CA THR A 593 34.49 -19.72 31.38
C THR A 593 34.17 -19.60 29.88
N LYS A 594 34.81 -20.40 29.03
CA LYS A 594 34.55 -20.42 27.58
C LYS A 594 33.17 -21.01 27.29
N SER A 595 32.38 -20.33 26.45
CA SER A 595 31.11 -20.89 25.94
C SER A 595 31.38 -22.05 24.96
N LYS A 596 30.53 -23.09 24.95
CA LYS A 596 30.61 -24.24 24.03
C LYS A 596 30.71 -23.83 22.55
N TRP A 597 30.05 -22.73 22.17
CA TRP A 597 30.12 -22.19 20.81
C TRP A 597 31.48 -21.57 20.47
N GLN A 598 32.12 -20.92 21.44
CA GLN A 598 33.47 -20.36 21.27
C GLN A 598 34.54 -21.45 21.15
N GLN A 599 34.41 -22.55 21.90
CA GLN A 599 35.28 -23.72 21.76
C GLN A 599 35.18 -24.31 20.34
N LYS A 600 33.94 -24.43 19.83
CA LYS A 600 33.67 -24.96 18.49
C LYS A 600 34.23 -24.06 17.37
N LEU A 601 34.17 -22.74 17.52
CA LEU A 601 34.80 -21.81 16.58
C LEU A 601 36.32 -21.85 16.62
N GLU A 602 36.92 -21.95 17.81
CA GLU A 602 38.38 -22.11 17.96
C GLU A 602 38.86 -23.43 17.33
N GLU A 603 38.10 -24.52 17.48
CA GLU A 603 38.37 -25.79 16.82
C GLU A 603 38.26 -25.70 15.29
N MET A 604 37.20 -25.07 14.76
CA MET A 604 37.06 -24.87 13.31
C MET A 604 38.16 -23.97 12.74
N ALA A 605 38.56 -22.91 13.45
CA ALA A 605 39.65 -22.04 13.05
C ALA A 605 41.00 -22.80 13.04
N LYS A 606 41.29 -23.59 14.07
CA LYS A 606 42.48 -24.45 14.12
C LYS A 606 42.47 -25.50 13.01
N GLN A 607 41.32 -26.09 12.70
CA GLN A 607 41.17 -27.02 11.58
C GLN A 607 41.44 -26.33 10.23
N GLN A 608 40.93 -25.12 10.01
CA GLN A 608 41.22 -24.36 8.78
C GLN A 608 42.70 -23.98 8.66
N GLU A 609 43.36 -23.62 9.76
CA GLU A 609 44.78 -23.28 9.77
C GLU A 609 45.66 -24.50 9.51
N GLN A 610 45.28 -25.67 10.05
CA GLN A 610 45.91 -26.96 9.75
C GLN A 610 45.69 -27.37 8.28
N LEU A 611 44.51 -27.13 7.72
CA LEU A 611 44.22 -27.39 6.30
C LEU A 611 45.02 -26.47 5.37
N LYS A 612 45.22 -25.19 5.72
CA LYS A 612 46.08 -24.26 4.98
C LYS A 612 47.56 -24.67 5.05
N LYS A 613 48.04 -25.11 6.21
CA LYS A 613 49.42 -25.66 6.36
C LYS A 613 49.63 -26.97 5.60
N LYS A 614 48.59 -27.77 5.39
CA LYS A 614 48.64 -28.99 4.55
C LYS A 614 48.56 -28.71 3.05
N LYS A 615 47.94 -27.61 2.61
CA LYS A 615 47.85 -27.21 1.19
C LYS A 615 49.04 -26.38 0.70
N GLY A 616 49.84 -25.81 1.60
CA GLY A 616 51.05 -25.04 1.28
C GLY A 616 52.36 -25.83 1.40
N ARG A 617 52.30 -27.16 1.27
CA ARG A 617 53.45 -28.06 1.33
C ARG A 617 53.53 -28.91 0.08
#